data_AF-A0A531MSP7-F1
#
_entry.id   AF-A0A531MSP7-F1
#
_cell.length_a   1.000
_cell.length_b   1.000
_cell.length_c   1.000
_cell.angle_alpha   90.00
_cell.angle_beta   90.00
_cell.angle_gamma   90.00
#
_symmetry.space_group_name_H-M   'P 1'
#
loop_
_entity.id
_entity.type
_entity.pdbx_description
1 polymer ?
#
loop_
_entity_poly.entity_id
_entity_poly.type
_entity_poly.pdbx_seq_one_letter_code
_entity_poly.pdbx_strand_id
1 'polypeptide(L)' 'VITDRREDGMIPEKIGDILAHLFLHDIHHRGQVHAMLSGTSVVPPQLDEFLLDYDVRVRRDEVERLRL' A
#
# COMPACT_ATOMS: atom_id res chain seq x y z
N VAL A 1 3.05 -14.82 -14.00
CA VAL A 1 3.70 -13.84 -14.89
C VAL A 1 5.20 -14.06 -14.81
N ILE A 2 5.94 -13.80 -15.89
CA ILE A 2 7.40 -13.89 -15.84
C ILE A 2 7.93 -12.52 -15.43
N THR A 3 8.80 -12.48 -14.41
CA THR A 3 9.47 -11.27 -13.94
C THR A 3 10.98 -11.38 -14.13
N ASP A 4 11.62 -10.25 -14.44
CA ASP A 4 13.08 -10.17 -14.57
C ASP A 4 13.71 -9.93 -13.19
N ARG A 5 14.52 -10.89 -12.72
CA ARG A 5 15.29 -10.83 -11.48
C ARG A 5 16.78 -10.56 -11.72
N ARG A 6 17.12 -9.98 -12.88
CA ARG A 6 18.48 -9.60 -13.27
C ARG A 6 19.43 -10.79 -13.30
N GLU A 7 20.39 -10.84 -12.39
CA GLU A 7 21.40 -11.91 -12.31
C GLU A 7 20.74 -13.29 -12.05
N ASP A 8 19.58 -13.30 -11.40
CA ASP A 8 18.80 -14.52 -11.14
C ASP A 8 17.92 -14.94 -12.34
N GLY A 9 17.85 -14.13 -13.40
CA GLY A 9 17.15 -14.42 -14.64
C GLY A 9 15.63 -14.20 -14.62
N MET A 10 14.93 -14.85 -15.54
CA MET A 10 13.48 -14.71 -15.75
C MET A 10 12.71 -15.72 -14.90
N ILE A 11 12.00 -15.23 -13.87
CA ILE A 11 11.36 -16.08 -12.85
C ILE A 11 9.83 -16.06 -13.00
N PRO A 12 9.16 -17.23 -13.07
CA PRO A 12 7.71 -17.30 -13.04
C PRO A 12 7.17 -17.05 -11.62
N GLU A 13 6.34 -16.03 -11.48
CA GLU A 13 5.70 -15.63 -10.22
C GLU A 13 4.18 -15.59 -10.33
N LYS A 14 3.49 -15.80 -9.20
CA LYS A 14 2.05 -15.57 -9.12
C LYS A 14 1.78 -14.09 -9.00
N ILE A 15 0.78 -13.59 -9.74
CA ILE A 15 0.36 -12.19 -9.67
C ILE A 15 -0.04 -11.82 -8.24
N GLY A 16 -0.76 -12.70 -7.55
CA GLY A 16 -1.17 -12.49 -6.16
C GLY A 16 0.01 -12.28 -5.21
N ASP A 17 1.09 -13.04 -5.37
CA ASP A 17 2.27 -12.93 -4.50
C ASP A 17 3.03 -11.61 -4.76
N ILE A 18 3.12 -11.17 -6.02
CA ILE A 18 3.71 -9.88 -6.38
C ILE A 18 2.88 -8.73 -5.78
N LEU A 19 1.56 -8.76 -5.94
CA LEU A 19 0.68 -7.74 -5.38
C LEU A 19 0.75 -7.72 -3.85
N ALA A 20 0.77 -8.88 -3.21
CA ALA A 20 0.95 -8.98 -1.77
C ALA A 20 2.28 -8.36 -1.31
N HIS A 21 3.39 -8.67 -2.00
CA HIS A 21 4.69 -8.08 -1.70
C HIS A 21 4.66 -6.55 -1.85
N LEU A 22 4.08 -6.04 -2.94
CA LEU A 22 3.99 -4.61 -3.20
C LEU A 22 3.19 -3.87 -2.11
N PHE A 23 2.01 -4.38 -1.75
CA PHE A 23 1.17 -3.75 -0.71
C PHE A 23 1.83 -3.82 0.67
N LEU A 24 2.47 -4.93 1.02
CA LEU A 24 3.21 -5.06 2.27
C LEU A 24 4.39 -4.07 2.33
N HIS A 25 5.11 -3.90 1.22
CA HIS A 25 6.22 -2.98 1.12
C HIS A 25 5.79 -1.51 1.26
N ASP A 26 4.65 -1.14 0.64
CA ASP A 26 4.07 0.19 0.79
C ASP A 26 3.67 0.48 2.25
N ILE A 27 2.91 -0.43 2.87
CA ILE A 27 2.49 -0.32 4.28
C ILE A 27 3.71 -0.21 5.21
N HIS A 28 4.77 -0.97 4.93
CA HIS A 28 6.01 -0.91 5.72
C HIS A 28 6.64 0.48 5.69
N HIS A 29 6.82 1.07 4.51
CA HIS A 29 7.41 2.40 4.39
C HIS A 29 6.49 3.50 4.91
N ARG A 30 5.17 3.40 4.73
CA ARG A 30 4.20 4.31 5.35
C ARG A 30 4.32 4.29 6.87
N GLY A 31 4.46 3.11 7.47
CA GLY A 31 4.71 2.95 8.91
C GLY A 31 5.99 3.66 9.37
N GLN A 32 7.08 3.54 8.59
CA GLN A 32 8.34 4.25 8.88
C GLN A 32 8.15 5.78 8.86
N VAL A 33 7.52 6.32 7.81
CA VAL A 33 7.26 7.76 7.69
C VAL A 33 6.32 8.26 8.80
N HIS A 34 5.28 7.49 9.14
CA HIS A 34 4.37 7.82 10.23
C HIS A 34 5.11 7.92 11.57
N ALA A 35 6.02 6.98 11.87
CA ALA A 35 6.84 7.01 13.07
C ALA A 35 7.76 8.24 13.11
N MET A 36 8.37 8.61 11.97
CA MET A 36 9.19 9.82 11.87
C MET A 36 8.37 11.09 12.13
N LEU A 37 7.20 11.22 11.51
CA LEU A 37 6.32 12.37 11.68
C LEU A 37 5.77 12.50 13.11
N SER A 38 5.48 11.37 13.76
CA SER A 38 5.02 11.32 15.16
C SER A 38 6.00 11.96 16.16
N GLY A 39 7.28 12.06 15.80
CA GLY A 39 8.30 12.77 16.59
C GLY A 39 8.35 14.29 16.36
N THR A 40 7.43 14.84 15.55
CA THR A 40 7.41 16.25 15.15
C THR A 40 6.07 16.91 15.52
N SER A 41 5.91 18.20 15.21
CA SER A 41 4.61 18.89 15.32
C SER A 41 3.65 18.60 14.16
N VAL A 42 4.11 17.89 13.12
CA VAL A 42 3.27 17.53 11.97
C VAL A 42 2.49 16.26 12.31
N VAL A 43 1.16 16.37 12.26
CA VAL A 43 0.28 15.22 12.49
C VAL A 43 0.50 14.18 11.39
N PRO A 44 0.87 12.93 11.73
CA PRO A 44 1.08 11.91 10.74
C PRO A 44 -0.26 11.50 10.07
N PRO A 45 -0.27 11.18 8.78
CA PRO A 45 -1.47 10.71 8.10
C PRO A 45 -1.91 9.33 8.61
N GLN A 46 -3.21 9.03 8.46
CA GLN A 46 -3.81 7.75 8.83
C GLN A 46 -3.18 6.57 8.05
N LEU A 47 -3.11 5.40 8.70
CA LEU A 47 -2.42 4.21 8.17
C LEU A 47 -3.31 3.13 7.58
N ASP A 48 -4.56 2.99 8.03
CA ASP A 48 -5.41 1.87 7.62
C ASP A 48 -5.72 1.91 6.12
N GLU A 49 -5.44 0.78 5.48
CA GLU A 49 -5.92 0.51 4.13
C GLU A 49 -7.32 -0.09 4.22
N PHE A 50 -8.19 0.41 3.38
CA PHE A 50 -9.60 0.06 3.37
C PHE A 50 -9.90 -0.83 2.17
N LEU A 51 -9.63 -2.12 2.35
CA LEU A 51 -9.68 -3.14 1.31
C LEU A 51 -10.97 -3.96 1.35
N LEU A 52 -11.85 -3.73 2.33
CA LEU A 52 -13.07 -4.50 2.52
C LEU A 52 -14.27 -3.79 1.91
N ASP A 53 -15.25 -4.57 1.44
CA ASP A 53 -16.54 -4.04 0.96
C ASP A 53 -17.24 -3.16 2.01
N TYR A 54 -17.04 -3.47 3.30
CA TYR A 54 -17.56 -2.67 4.39
C TYR A 54 -17.03 -1.23 4.36
N ASP A 55 -15.78 -1.04 3.94
CA ASP A 55 -15.06 0.23 4.04
C ASP A 55 -15.55 1.27 3.02
N VAL A 56 -16.24 0.83 1.97
CA VAL A 56 -16.84 1.73 0.96
C VAL A 56 -17.72 2.80 1.62
N ARG A 57 -18.40 2.46 2.73
CA ARG A 57 -19.24 3.43 3.45
C ARG A 57 -18.45 4.56 4.11
N VAL A 58 -17.25 4.26 4.61
CA VAL A 58 -16.40 5.24 5.31
C VAL A 58 -15.46 5.97 4.34
N ARG A 59 -15.32 5.47 3.11
CA ARG A 59 -14.51 6.08 2.04
C ARG A 59 -15.27 6.90 1.03
N ARG A 60 -16.60 7.04 1.15
CA ARG A 60 -17.43 7.75 0.16
C ARG A 60 -16.83 9.10 -0.25
N ASP A 61 -16.50 9.94 0.72
CA ASP A 61 -15.97 11.29 0.48
C ASP A 61 -14.58 11.28 -0.17
N GLU A 62 -13.78 10.24 0.10
CA GLU A 62 -12.48 10.05 -0.53
C GLU A 62 -12.63 9.60 -1.99
N VAL A 63 -13.45 8.59 -2.25
CA VAL A 63 -13.74 8.05 -3.59
C VAL A 63 -14.31 9.14 -4.48
N GLU A 64 -15.27 9.93 -3.99
CA GLU A 64 -15.87 11.05 -4.73
C GLU A 64 -14.84 12.13 -5.06
N ARG A 65 -13.96 12.48 -4.10
CA ARG A 65 -12.86 13.43 -4.32
C ARG A 65 -11.85 12.94 -5.34
N LEU A 66 -11.54 11.65 -5.34
CA LEU A 66 -10.56 11.04 -6.25
C LEU A 66 -11.15 10.65 -7.61
N ARG A 67 -12.48 10.67 -7.76
CA ARG A 67 -13.22 10.26 -8.98
C ARG A 67 -12.91 8.81 -9.40
N LEU A 68 -12.74 7.95 -8.41
CA LEU A 68 -12.66 6.49 -8.58
C LEU A 68 -14.06 5.89 -8.60
#